data_AF-A0AA36BHM1-F1
#
_entry.id   AF-A0AA36BHM1-F1
#
_cell.length_a   1.000
_cell.length_b   1.000
_cell.length_c   1.000
_cell.angle_alpha   90.00
_cell.angle_beta   90.00
_cell.angle_gamma   90.00
#
_symmetry.space_group_name_H-M   'P 1'
#
loop_
_entity.id
_entity.type
_entity.pdbx_description
1 polymer ?
#
loop_
_entity_poly.entity_id
_entity_poly.type
_entity_poly.pdbx_seq_one_letter_code
_entity_poly.pdbx_strand_id
1 'polypeptide(L)'
;MENLAHPKDLDFNQENLAAAWKKWKKEFNLFLIATESDMKPDKVKTSMFLTCIGSKGRDIHSTLDFDSPDEEMNLQTVIEKFDAYCEPKKNITFLRHKFFTCGQAEHQKFDEYVVELRQKAQQCEFGNLTDSLTKDILICGIRDMRLRERLLREPNLDLQKTIQAGQSAEQTRLQSRMLNATSETRDNEISRVYSQHDRKGAKTQITRHMQSRHQNEQSGSDRKPAKFQAPSQHYVTNCHYCGYNHKRNKCPAFHKT
;
A
#
# COMPACT_ATOMS: atom_id res chain seq x y z
N MET A 1 31.77 43.07 2.14
CA MET A 1 31.22 41.88 1.44
C MET A 1 30.76 40.94 2.53
N GLU A 2 29.47 40.67 2.60
CA GLU A 2 28.89 39.76 3.59
C GLU A 2 29.52 38.37 3.43
N ASN A 3 29.90 37.74 4.55
CA ASN A 3 30.47 36.41 4.58
C ASN A 3 29.40 35.39 4.14
N LEU A 4 29.32 35.14 2.83
CA LEU A 4 28.55 34.04 2.27
C LEU A 4 29.00 32.73 2.92
N ALA A 5 28.07 32.04 3.57
CA ALA A 5 28.36 30.75 4.18
C ALA A 5 28.72 29.73 3.09
N HIS A 6 29.87 29.08 3.23
CA HIS A 6 30.25 27.98 2.37
C HIS A 6 29.33 26.77 2.60
N PRO A 7 29.23 25.82 1.63
CA PRO A 7 28.47 24.60 1.81
C PRO A 7 28.92 23.86 3.08
N LYS A 8 27.97 23.25 3.78
CA LYS A 8 28.30 22.36 4.89
C LYS A 8 29.03 21.14 4.34
N ASP A 9 29.95 20.59 5.12
CA ASP A 9 30.66 19.35 4.79
C ASP A 9 29.70 18.22 4.42
N LEU A 10 30.09 17.41 3.44
CA LEU A 10 29.32 16.24 3.04
C LEU A 10 29.52 15.11 4.06
N ASP A 11 28.43 14.61 4.63
CA ASP A 11 28.47 13.40 5.45
C ASP A 11 28.44 12.15 4.57
N PHE A 12 29.61 11.51 4.46
CA PHE A 12 29.80 10.28 3.69
C PHE A 12 29.24 9.01 4.35
N ASN A 13 28.67 9.08 5.56
CA ASN A 13 28.07 7.93 6.26
C ASN A 13 26.54 7.82 6.06
N GLN A 14 25.95 8.65 5.21
CA GLN A 14 24.50 8.68 5.01
C GLN A 14 23.98 7.46 4.23
N GLU A 15 22.77 7.02 4.56
CA GLU A 15 22.09 5.87 3.93
C GLU A 15 21.94 6.02 2.41
N ASN A 16 21.72 7.26 1.93
CA ASN A 16 21.64 7.58 0.50
C ASN A 16 22.72 8.59 0.10
N LEU A 17 23.98 8.13 0.09
CA LEU A 17 25.15 8.92 -0.30
C LEU A 17 24.99 9.57 -1.68
N ALA A 18 24.39 8.87 -2.65
CA ALA A 18 24.20 9.38 -4.01
C ALA A 18 23.28 10.61 -4.05
N ALA A 19 22.17 10.60 -3.30
CA ALA A 19 21.27 11.75 -3.21
C ALA A 19 21.91 12.92 -2.44
N ALA A 20 22.62 12.62 -1.35
CA ALA A 20 23.36 13.61 -0.56
C ALA A 20 24.43 14.31 -1.42
N TRP A 21 25.21 13.54 -2.17
CA TRP A 21 26.21 14.03 -3.12
C TRP A 21 25.59 14.93 -4.20
N LYS A 22 24.49 14.51 -4.83
CA LYS A 22 23.79 15.34 -5.84
C LYS A 22 23.31 16.67 -5.28
N LYS A 23 22.83 16.68 -4.03
CA LYS A 23 22.42 17.91 -3.35
C LYS A 23 23.63 18.79 -3.05
N TRP A 24 24.67 18.23 -2.44
CA TRP A 24 25.88 18.95 -2.06
C TRP A 24 26.62 19.54 -3.27
N LYS A 25 26.75 18.79 -4.37
CA LYS A 25 27.34 19.24 -5.64
C LYS A 25 26.62 20.48 -6.18
N LYS A 26 25.28 20.53 -6.09
CA LYS A 26 24.49 21.71 -6.46
C LYS A 26 24.78 22.90 -5.55
N GLU A 27 24.84 22.68 -4.24
CA GLU A 27 25.17 23.72 -3.26
C GLU A 27 26.58 24.30 -3.48
N PHE A 28 27.57 23.46 -3.78
CA PHE A 28 28.92 23.89 -4.12
C PHE A 28 28.98 24.72 -5.40
N ASN A 29 28.24 24.31 -6.45
CA ASN A 29 28.19 25.10 -7.68
C ASN A 29 27.56 26.48 -7.46
N LEU A 30 26.48 26.56 -6.67
CA LEU A 30 25.87 27.83 -6.28
C LEU A 30 26.85 28.70 -5.49
N PHE A 31 27.64 28.11 -4.61
CA PHE A 31 28.69 28.81 -3.86
C PHE A 31 29.77 29.39 -4.77
N LEU A 32 30.24 28.64 -5.78
CA LEU A 32 31.21 29.16 -6.74
C LEU A 32 30.67 30.38 -7.50
N ILE A 33 29.42 30.32 -7.97
CA ILE A 33 28.77 31.43 -8.67
C ILE A 33 28.58 32.62 -7.73
N ALA A 34 28.05 32.40 -6.53
CA ALA A 34 27.77 33.46 -5.55
C ALA A 34 29.04 34.18 -5.06
N THR A 35 30.19 33.51 -5.11
CA THR A 35 31.49 34.07 -4.72
C THR A 35 32.35 34.50 -5.93
N GLU A 36 31.76 34.60 -7.12
CA GLU A 36 32.43 34.99 -8.37
C GLU A 36 33.72 34.20 -8.62
N SER A 37 33.68 32.91 -8.25
CA SER A 37 34.81 31.98 -8.31
C SER A 37 34.64 30.91 -9.38
N ASP A 38 33.50 30.89 -10.07
CA ASP A 38 33.17 29.99 -11.18
C ASP A 38 34.12 30.16 -12.37
N MET A 39 34.59 31.38 -12.62
CA MET A 39 35.52 31.71 -13.70
C MET A 39 37.01 31.66 -13.29
N LYS A 40 37.32 31.28 -12.05
CA LYS A 40 38.71 31.18 -11.57
C LYS A 40 39.43 29.95 -12.15
N PRO A 41 40.77 29.93 -12.13
CA PRO A 41 41.54 28.75 -12.55
C PRO A 41 41.13 27.50 -11.79
N ASP A 42 41.16 26.34 -12.44
CA ASP A 42 40.72 25.07 -11.84
C ASP A 42 41.44 24.77 -10.53
N LYS A 43 42.74 25.04 -10.43
CA LYS A 43 43.50 24.88 -9.19
C LYS A 43 42.86 25.59 -7.98
N VAL A 44 42.31 26.79 -8.19
CA VAL A 44 41.61 27.55 -7.13
C VAL A 44 40.27 26.91 -6.81
N LYS A 45 39.48 26.57 -7.84
CA LYS A 45 38.16 25.97 -7.66
C LYS A 45 38.24 24.59 -7.00
N THR A 46 39.22 23.77 -7.38
CA THR A 46 39.51 22.47 -6.75
C THR A 46 39.95 22.63 -5.31
N SER A 47 40.79 23.63 -5.00
CA SER A 47 41.16 23.92 -3.61
C SER A 47 39.96 24.34 -2.77
N MET A 48 39.05 25.16 -3.34
CA MET A 48 37.79 25.51 -2.68
C MET A 48 36.90 24.29 -2.47
N PHE A 49 36.77 23.42 -3.47
CA PHE A 49 36.05 22.15 -3.37
C PHE A 49 36.58 21.28 -2.23
N LEU A 50 37.90 21.01 -2.23
CA LEU A 50 38.54 20.17 -1.21
C LEU A 50 38.45 20.76 0.18
N THR A 51 38.38 22.09 0.29
CA THR A 51 38.13 22.77 1.57
C THR A 51 36.70 22.53 2.04
N CYS A 52 35.70 22.76 1.16
CA CYS A 52 34.28 22.69 1.48
C CYS A 52 33.75 21.26 1.68
N ILE A 53 34.34 20.25 1.03
CA ILE A 53 33.86 18.86 1.12
C ILE A 53 34.19 18.21 2.47
N GLY A 54 35.05 18.85 3.28
CA GLY A 54 35.42 18.39 4.61
C GLY A 54 36.60 17.42 4.63
N SER A 55 37.06 17.06 5.82
CA SER A 55 38.23 16.20 6.03
C SER A 55 38.08 14.84 5.37
N LYS A 56 36.95 14.17 5.59
CA LYS A 56 36.67 12.84 5.02
C LYS A 56 36.63 12.87 3.49
N GLY A 57 36.16 13.96 2.89
CA GLY A 57 36.22 14.14 1.45
C GLY A 57 37.66 14.27 0.94
N ARG A 58 38.54 14.97 1.67
CA ARG A 58 39.97 15.04 1.33
C ARG A 58 40.67 13.69 1.49
N ASP A 59 40.31 12.91 2.51
CA ASP A 59 40.82 11.55 2.69
C ASP A 59 40.41 10.69 1.48
N ILE A 60 39.15 10.74 1.05
CA ILE A 60 38.68 10.04 -0.15
C ILE A 60 39.44 10.51 -1.38
N HIS A 61 39.61 11.82 -1.57
CA HIS A 61 40.35 12.37 -2.70
C HIS A 61 41.77 11.80 -2.80
N SER A 62 42.47 11.66 -1.67
CA SER A 62 43.82 11.08 -1.63
C SER A 62 43.90 9.59 -2.03
N THR A 63 42.75 8.91 -2.08
CA THR A 63 42.64 7.51 -2.52
C THR A 63 42.20 7.35 -3.97
N LEU A 64 41.83 8.45 -4.65
CA LEU A 64 41.39 8.41 -6.04
C LEU A 64 42.61 8.37 -6.97
N ASP A 65 42.54 7.55 -8.01
CA ASP A 65 43.60 7.48 -9.02
C ASP A 65 43.46 8.65 -10.02
N PHE A 66 44.53 9.42 -10.19
CA PHE A 66 44.65 10.49 -11.20
C PHE A 66 45.84 10.19 -12.11
N ASP A 67 45.70 10.47 -13.42
CA ASP A 67 46.77 10.15 -14.37
C ASP A 67 47.90 11.19 -14.32
N SER A 68 47.64 12.38 -13.74
CA SER A 68 48.64 13.42 -13.52
C SER A 68 48.27 14.38 -12.38
N PRO A 69 49.24 15.15 -11.84
CA PRO A 69 48.96 16.22 -10.87
C PRO A 69 48.06 17.34 -11.43
N ASP A 70 48.06 17.55 -12.75
CA ASP A 70 47.18 18.54 -13.38
C ASP A 70 45.71 18.08 -13.36
N GLU A 71 45.47 16.77 -13.55
CA GLU A 71 44.14 16.17 -13.40
C GLU A 71 43.64 16.19 -11.96
N GLU A 72 44.53 15.91 -11.00
CA GLU A 72 44.21 15.99 -9.56
C GLU A 72 43.74 17.40 -9.16
N MET A 73 44.24 18.44 -9.84
CA MET A 73 43.83 19.83 -9.61
C MET A 73 42.79 20.35 -10.60
N ASN A 74 42.27 19.51 -11.50
CA ASN A 74 41.20 19.83 -12.43
C ASN A 74 39.82 19.58 -11.78
N LEU A 75 39.04 20.65 -11.56
CA LEU A 75 37.78 20.53 -10.80
C LEU A 75 36.80 19.54 -11.46
N GLN A 76 36.73 19.55 -12.79
CA GLN A 76 35.81 18.68 -13.52
C GLN A 76 36.18 17.21 -13.33
N THR A 77 37.47 16.89 -13.45
CA THR A 77 38.00 15.53 -13.26
C THR A 77 37.77 15.05 -11.82
N VAL A 78 38.05 15.91 -10.83
CA VAL A 78 37.77 15.60 -9.42
C VAL A 78 36.29 15.33 -9.19
N ILE A 79 35.40 16.17 -9.71
CA ILE A 79 33.95 15.98 -9.61
C ILE A 79 33.51 14.64 -10.23
N GLU A 80 34.06 14.26 -11.37
CA GLU A 80 33.73 12.99 -12.04
C GLU A 80 34.17 11.76 -11.22
N LYS A 81 35.36 11.81 -10.60
CA LYS A 81 35.83 10.76 -9.70
C LYS A 81 34.94 10.67 -8.45
N PHE A 82 34.50 11.80 -7.90
CA PHE A 82 33.53 11.81 -6.80
C PHE A 82 32.12 11.37 -7.24
N ASP A 83 31.67 11.66 -8.47
CA ASP A 83 30.43 11.12 -9.01
C ASP A 83 30.50 9.58 -9.02
N ALA A 84 31.61 9.00 -9.49
CA ALA A 84 31.81 7.55 -9.49
C ALA A 84 31.92 6.93 -8.08
N TYR A 85 32.51 7.65 -7.13
CA TYR A 85 32.64 7.20 -5.74
C TYR A 85 31.30 7.25 -4.99
N CYS A 86 30.61 8.40 -5.06
CA CYS A 86 29.39 8.68 -4.31
C CYS A 86 28.13 8.08 -4.93
N GLU A 87 28.14 7.80 -6.23
CA GLU A 87 27.10 7.05 -6.93
C GLU A 87 27.59 5.61 -7.14
N PRO A 88 27.52 4.72 -6.12
CA PRO A 88 27.89 3.33 -6.31
C PRO A 88 27.08 2.77 -7.48
N LYS A 89 27.74 1.99 -8.35
CA LYS A 89 27.11 1.32 -9.49
C LYS A 89 25.76 0.78 -9.07
N LYS A 90 24.68 1.41 -9.56
CA LYS A 90 23.31 0.97 -9.27
C LYS A 90 23.27 -0.53 -9.51
N ASN A 91 22.94 -1.30 -8.48
CA ASN A 91 22.70 -2.72 -8.67
C ASN A 91 21.34 -2.86 -9.36
N ILE A 92 21.33 -2.69 -10.69
CA ILE A 92 20.13 -2.73 -11.52
C ILE A 92 19.38 -4.04 -11.29
N THR A 93 20.10 -5.15 -11.10
CA THR A 93 19.50 -6.46 -10.77
C THR A 93 18.72 -6.40 -9.47
N PHE A 94 19.28 -5.81 -8.41
CA PHE A 94 18.60 -5.65 -7.12
C PHE A 94 17.41 -4.69 -7.20
N LEU A 95 17.54 -3.57 -7.93
CA LEU A 95 16.46 -2.61 -8.13
C LEU A 95 15.30 -3.23 -8.91
N ARG A 96 15.61 -3.97 -9.99
CA ARG A 96 14.64 -4.73 -10.77
C ARG A 96 13.99 -5.82 -9.94
N HIS A 97 14.74 -6.53 -9.10
CA HIS A 97 14.15 -7.50 -8.17
C HIS A 97 13.12 -6.82 -7.26
N LYS A 98 13.49 -5.71 -6.59
CA LYS A 98 12.56 -4.93 -5.75
C LYS A 98 11.32 -4.46 -6.50
N PHE A 99 11.46 -4.08 -7.77
CA PHE A 99 10.35 -3.69 -8.62
C PHE A 99 9.44 -4.88 -8.93
N PHE A 100 10.00 -5.99 -9.42
CA PHE A 100 9.23 -7.18 -9.81
C PHE A 100 8.54 -7.88 -8.63
N THR A 101 9.06 -7.72 -7.41
CA THR A 101 8.43 -8.25 -6.19
C THR A 101 7.54 -7.23 -5.46
N CYS A 102 7.30 -6.05 -6.04
CA CYS A 102 6.51 -5.00 -5.40
C CYS A 102 5.01 -5.30 -5.50
N GLY A 103 4.40 -5.70 -4.38
CA GLY A 103 2.95 -5.83 -4.24
C GLY A 103 2.35 -4.73 -3.37
N GLN A 104 1.07 -4.45 -3.56
CA GLN A 104 0.34 -3.51 -2.72
C GLN A 104 0.28 -4.05 -1.28
N ALA A 105 0.71 -3.23 -0.33
CA ALA A 105 0.70 -3.59 1.09
C ALA A 105 -0.73 -3.61 1.67
N GLU A 106 -0.89 -4.22 2.85
CA GLU A 106 -2.16 -4.19 3.56
C GLU A 106 -2.51 -2.74 3.94
N HIS A 107 -3.76 -2.33 3.67
CA HIS A 107 -4.26 -0.97 3.90
C HIS A 107 -3.60 0.16 3.10
N GLN A 108 -2.63 -0.13 2.23
CA GLN A 108 -2.06 0.87 1.31
C GLN A 108 -3.12 1.28 0.28
N LYS A 109 -3.30 2.59 0.08
CA LYS A 109 -4.22 3.11 -0.94
C LYS A 109 -3.70 2.80 -2.34
N PHE A 110 -4.62 2.74 -3.31
CA PHE A 110 -4.24 2.47 -4.70
C PHE A 110 -3.22 3.50 -5.23
N ASP A 111 -3.46 4.79 -4.99
CA ASP A 111 -2.56 5.86 -5.46
C ASP A 111 -1.18 5.81 -4.82
N GLU A 112 -1.10 5.45 -3.52
CA GLU A 112 0.18 5.28 -2.82
C GLU A 112 1.00 4.15 -3.44
N TYR A 113 0.34 3.05 -3.81
CA TYR A 113 0.98 1.93 -4.50
C TYR A 113 1.46 2.30 -5.90
N VAL A 114 0.68 3.07 -6.66
CA VAL A 114 1.07 3.58 -7.99
C VAL A 114 2.31 4.47 -7.89
N VAL A 115 2.35 5.36 -6.90
CA VAL A 115 3.52 6.24 -6.66
C VAL A 115 4.76 5.41 -6.32
N GLU A 116 4.63 4.45 -5.41
CA GLU A 116 5.74 3.56 -5.03
C GLU A 116 6.30 2.79 -6.25
N LEU A 117 5.42 2.21 -7.08
CA LEU A 117 5.84 1.48 -8.28
C LEU A 117 6.55 2.38 -9.28
N ARG A 118 6.03 3.59 -9.54
CA ARG A 118 6.67 4.55 -10.45
C ARG A 118 8.06 4.95 -9.94
N GLN A 119 8.22 5.18 -8.65
CA GLN A 119 9.51 5.51 -8.04
C GLN A 119 10.54 4.37 -8.19
N LYS A 120 10.11 3.11 -8.05
CA LYS A 120 11.00 1.96 -8.26
C LYS A 120 11.33 1.79 -9.75
N ALA A 121 10.35 1.93 -10.64
CA ALA A 121 10.54 1.78 -12.08
C ALA A 121 11.59 2.76 -12.65
N GLN A 122 11.58 4.01 -12.18
CA GLN A 122 12.55 5.04 -12.57
C GLN A 122 14.01 4.65 -12.31
N GLN A 123 14.26 3.78 -11.33
CA GLN A 123 15.61 3.35 -10.95
C GLN A 123 16.07 2.09 -11.71
N CYS A 124 15.19 1.43 -12.47
CA CYS A 124 15.43 0.12 -13.06
C CYS A 124 15.96 0.14 -14.50
N GLU A 125 16.08 1.33 -15.11
CA GLU A 125 16.62 1.51 -16.47
C GLU A 125 15.88 0.64 -17.51
N PHE A 126 14.54 0.67 -17.48
CA PHE A 126 13.71 -0.07 -18.43
C PHE A 126 13.57 0.61 -19.80
N GLY A 127 13.98 1.87 -19.92
CA GLY A 127 13.84 2.64 -21.16
C GLY A 127 12.38 2.71 -21.62
N ASN A 128 12.15 2.39 -22.89
CA ASN A 128 10.82 2.45 -23.53
C ASN A 128 9.81 1.45 -22.92
N LEU A 129 10.26 0.46 -22.16
CA LEU A 129 9.39 -0.53 -21.51
C LEU A 129 8.86 -0.08 -20.15
N THR A 130 9.29 1.07 -19.62
CA THR A 130 8.96 1.55 -18.27
C THR A 130 7.46 1.50 -18.00
N ASP A 131 6.64 2.06 -18.89
CA ASP A 131 5.18 2.11 -18.70
C ASP A 131 4.52 0.73 -18.85
N SER A 132 4.98 -0.09 -19.81
CA SER A 132 4.44 -1.44 -20.01
C SER A 132 4.71 -2.33 -18.80
N LEU A 133 5.96 -2.35 -18.29
CA LEU A 133 6.32 -3.15 -17.13
C LEU A 133 5.67 -2.62 -15.85
N THR A 134 5.57 -1.30 -15.68
CA THR A 134 4.86 -0.70 -14.54
C THR A 134 3.40 -1.12 -14.53
N LYS A 135 2.75 -1.13 -15.69
CA LYS A 135 1.37 -1.62 -15.84
C LYS A 135 1.25 -3.09 -15.44
N ASP A 136 2.12 -3.95 -15.96
CA ASP A 136 2.05 -5.39 -15.73
C ASP A 136 2.25 -5.72 -14.24
N ILE A 137 3.22 -5.08 -13.58
CA ILE A 137 3.48 -5.26 -12.14
C ILE A 137 2.38 -4.63 -11.29
N LEU A 138 1.85 -3.48 -11.67
CA LEU A 138 0.68 -2.89 -11.03
C LEU A 138 -0.49 -3.88 -11.01
N ILE A 139 -0.83 -4.49 -12.15
CA ILE A 139 -1.91 -5.49 -12.22
C ILE A 139 -1.60 -6.72 -11.35
N CYS A 140 -0.36 -7.22 -11.41
CA CYS A 140 0.07 -8.38 -10.62
C CYS A 140 0.02 -8.14 -9.12
N GLY A 141 0.34 -6.93 -8.65
CA GLY A 141 0.46 -6.62 -7.23
C GLY A 141 -0.76 -5.96 -6.58
N ILE A 142 -1.79 -5.54 -7.34
CA ILE A 142 -3.07 -5.05 -6.79
C ILE A 142 -3.71 -6.10 -5.87
N ARG A 143 -4.11 -5.73 -4.65
CA ARG A 143 -4.80 -6.65 -3.72
C ARG A 143 -6.26 -6.92 -4.08
N ASP A 144 -6.93 -5.96 -4.72
CA ASP A 144 -8.32 -6.11 -5.15
C ASP A 144 -8.43 -7.10 -6.32
N MET A 145 -8.76 -8.35 -6.00
CA MET A 145 -8.91 -9.43 -6.98
C MET A 145 -9.98 -9.14 -8.04
N ARG A 146 -11.06 -8.42 -7.68
CA ARG A 146 -12.12 -8.07 -8.65
C ARG A 146 -11.64 -7.03 -9.64
N LEU A 147 -10.90 -6.03 -9.15
CA LEU A 147 -10.26 -5.04 -10.01
C LEU A 147 -9.24 -5.71 -10.93
N ARG A 148 -8.39 -6.59 -10.39
CA ARG A 148 -7.41 -7.34 -11.17
C ARG A 148 -8.07 -8.15 -12.28
N GLU A 149 -9.11 -8.91 -11.96
CA GLU A 149 -9.87 -9.71 -12.94
C GLU A 149 -10.47 -8.82 -14.06
N ARG A 150 -11.04 -7.67 -13.70
CA ARG A 150 -11.56 -6.71 -14.68
C ARG A 150 -10.46 -6.17 -15.60
N LEU A 151 -9.33 -5.76 -15.05
CA LEU A 151 -8.20 -5.23 -15.82
C LEU A 151 -7.63 -6.27 -16.79
N LEU A 152 -7.57 -7.55 -16.39
CA LEU A 152 -7.09 -8.64 -17.24
C LEU A 152 -7.99 -8.97 -18.45
N ARG A 153 -9.24 -8.50 -18.45
CA ARG A 153 -10.17 -8.66 -19.59
C ARG A 153 -10.08 -7.54 -20.61
N GLU A 154 -9.48 -6.41 -20.26
CA GLU A 154 -9.44 -5.23 -21.12
C GLU A 154 -8.41 -5.39 -22.24
N PRO A 155 -8.83 -5.38 -23.52
CA PRO A 155 -7.89 -5.38 -24.63
C PRO A 155 -7.18 -4.03 -24.73
N ASN A 156 -5.90 -4.04 -25.15
CA ASN A 156 -5.11 -2.83 -25.39
C ASN A 156 -5.06 -1.87 -24.17
N LEU A 157 -4.95 -2.45 -22.98
CA LEU A 157 -4.83 -1.70 -21.73
C LEU A 157 -3.43 -1.09 -21.60
N ASP A 158 -3.39 0.22 -21.38
CA ASP A 158 -2.19 0.99 -21.08
C ASP A 158 -2.11 1.37 -19.59
N LEU A 159 -0.97 1.92 -19.17
CA LEU A 159 -0.74 2.27 -17.77
C LEU A 159 -1.74 3.34 -17.27
N GLN A 160 -2.09 4.32 -18.10
CA GLN A 160 -3.01 5.41 -17.71
C GLN A 160 -4.42 4.89 -17.47
N LYS A 161 -4.95 4.09 -18.39
CA LYS A 161 -6.25 3.43 -18.24
C LYS A 161 -6.29 2.51 -17.02
N THR A 162 -5.19 1.82 -16.74
CA THR A 162 -5.06 0.96 -15.55
C THR A 162 -5.18 1.76 -14.26
N ILE A 163 -4.49 2.91 -14.19
CA ILE A 163 -4.53 3.81 -13.03
C ILE A 163 -5.94 4.38 -12.84
N GLN A 164 -6.55 4.91 -13.91
CA GLN A 164 -7.92 5.45 -13.86
C GLN A 164 -8.94 4.42 -13.41
N ALA A 165 -8.83 3.18 -13.91
CA ALA A 165 -9.71 2.09 -13.52
C ALA A 165 -9.56 1.74 -12.04
N GLY A 166 -8.34 1.75 -11.49
CA GLY A 166 -8.08 1.49 -10.08
C GLY A 166 -8.58 2.59 -9.16
N GLN A 167 -8.32 3.86 -9.51
CA GLN A 167 -8.84 5.02 -8.80
C GLN A 167 -10.37 5.02 -8.76
N SER A 168 -11.02 4.76 -9.91
CA SER A 168 -12.47 4.67 -10.00
C SER A 168 -13.03 3.55 -9.11
N ALA A 169 -12.37 2.39 -9.08
CA ALA A 169 -12.81 1.27 -8.26
C ALA A 169 -12.67 1.55 -6.76
N GLU A 170 -11.58 2.21 -6.34
CA GLU A 170 -11.38 2.63 -4.95
C GLU A 170 -12.45 3.66 -4.53
N GLN A 171 -12.69 4.68 -5.37
CA GLN A 171 -13.72 5.69 -5.14
C GLN A 171 -15.13 5.09 -5.07
N THR A 172 -15.50 4.21 -6.02
CA THR A 172 -16.80 3.53 -6.00
C THR A 172 -16.97 2.71 -4.72
N ARG A 173 -15.94 1.98 -4.27
CA ARG A 173 -16.01 1.22 -3.01
C ARG A 173 -16.24 2.12 -1.80
N LEU A 174 -15.58 3.27 -1.74
CA LEU A 174 -15.80 4.24 -0.67
C LEU A 174 -17.22 4.79 -0.69
N GLN A 175 -17.72 5.17 -1.87
CA GLN A 175 -19.10 5.67 -2.03
C GLN A 175 -20.15 4.59 -1.70
N SER A 176 -19.97 3.35 -2.17
CA SER A 176 -20.88 2.24 -1.83
C SER A 176 -20.91 1.95 -0.33
N ARG A 177 -19.77 2.03 0.37
CA ARG A 177 -19.73 1.88 1.83
C ARG A 177 -20.53 2.98 2.53
N MET A 178 -20.41 4.23 2.08
CA MET A 178 -21.20 5.34 2.63
C MET A 178 -22.71 5.12 2.42
N LEU A 179 -23.12 4.69 1.22
CA LEU A 179 -24.53 4.40 0.93
C LEU A 179 -25.09 3.28 1.80
N ASN A 180 -24.33 2.19 1.98
CA ASN A 180 -24.77 1.07 2.80
C ASN A 180 -24.86 1.45 4.29
N ALA A 181 -23.90 2.23 4.81
CA ALA A 181 -23.94 2.72 6.18
C ALA A 181 -25.19 3.59 6.45
N THR A 182 -25.64 4.38 5.46
CA THR A 182 -26.89 5.16 5.58
C THR A 182 -28.17 4.33 5.48
N SER A 183 -28.09 3.13 4.91
CA SER A 183 -29.23 2.20 4.84
C SER A 183 -29.37 1.42 6.14
N GLU A 184 -28.26 0.99 6.75
CA GLU A 184 -28.26 0.34 8.06
C GLU A 184 -28.77 1.24 9.19
N THR A 185 -28.52 2.56 9.13
CA THR A 185 -29.11 3.50 10.11
C THR A 185 -30.61 3.65 9.91
N ARG A 186 -31.10 3.71 8.66
CA ARG A 186 -32.53 3.77 8.35
C ARG A 186 -33.29 2.51 8.74
N ASP A 187 -32.73 1.32 8.48
CA ASP A 187 -33.37 0.06 8.85
C ASP A 187 -33.43 -0.11 10.39
N ASN A 188 -32.40 0.34 11.11
CA ASN A 188 -32.42 0.39 12.57
C ASN A 188 -33.44 1.40 13.14
N GLU A 189 -33.65 2.54 12.49
CA GLU A 189 -34.68 3.51 12.88
C GLU A 189 -36.09 2.97 12.63
N ILE A 190 -36.32 2.33 11.47
CA ILE A 190 -37.60 1.69 11.13
C ILE A 190 -37.91 0.55 12.11
N SER A 191 -36.93 -0.30 12.43
CA SER A 191 -37.11 -1.38 13.41
C SER A 191 -37.44 -0.87 14.82
N ARG A 192 -36.94 0.31 15.22
CA ARG A 192 -37.30 0.94 16.51
C ARG A 192 -38.75 1.43 16.52
N VAL A 193 -39.25 1.96 15.40
CA VAL A 193 -40.66 2.41 15.27
C VAL A 193 -41.63 1.22 15.36
N TYR A 194 -41.33 0.09 14.70
CA TYR A 194 -42.16 -1.12 14.83
C TYR A 194 -42.19 -1.67 16.26
N SER A 195 -41.06 -1.66 16.97
CA SER A 195 -40.99 -2.11 18.38
C SER A 195 -41.72 -1.20 19.39
N GLN A 196 -41.99 0.06 19.03
CA GLN A 196 -42.77 0.99 19.86
C GLN A 196 -44.29 0.80 19.70
N HIS A 197 -44.75 0.28 18.56
CA HIS A 197 -46.17 0.02 18.33
C HIS A 197 -46.70 -1.22 19.08
N ASP A 198 -45.85 -2.23 19.34
CA ASP A 198 -46.24 -3.42 20.09
C ASP A 198 -46.30 -3.22 21.62
N ARG A 199 -45.78 -2.10 22.15
CA ARG A 199 -45.79 -1.82 23.61
C ARG A 199 -47.00 -1.05 24.12
N LYS A 200 -48.00 -0.76 23.27
CA LYS A 200 -49.25 -0.07 23.67
C LYS A 200 -50.42 -1.00 24.00
N GLY A 201 -50.21 -2.32 24.04
CA GLY A 201 -51.28 -3.30 24.26
C GLY A 201 -51.08 -4.26 25.44
N ALA A 202 -50.41 -3.88 26.53
CA ALA A 202 -50.32 -4.75 27.71
C ALA A 202 -50.12 -3.96 29.02
N LYS A 203 -51.22 -3.49 29.64
CA LYS A 203 -51.27 -3.24 31.08
C LYS A 203 -52.62 -3.67 31.68
N THR A 204 -52.60 -4.89 32.23
CA THR A 204 -53.11 -5.29 33.56
C THR A 204 -54.42 -4.70 34.08
N GLN A 205 -55.39 -5.58 34.40
CA GLN A 205 -55.97 -5.62 35.75
C GLN A 205 -56.22 -7.06 36.20
N ILE A 206 -55.75 -7.34 37.41
CA ILE A 206 -55.98 -8.52 38.24
C ILE A 206 -57.23 -8.23 39.08
N THR A 207 -58.20 -9.15 39.18
CA THR A 207 -58.67 -9.78 40.45
C THR A 207 -60.00 -10.55 40.31
N ARG A 208 -59.97 -11.82 40.78
CA ARG A 208 -60.95 -12.62 41.56
C ARG A 208 -62.41 -12.69 41.01
N HIS A 209 -63.06 -13.84 40.85
CA HIS A 209 -63.44 -14.78 41.92
C HIS A 209 -64.09 -16.08 41.35
N MET A 210 -63.86 -17.20 42.05
CA MET A 210 -64.63 -18.47 42.17
C MET A 210 -65.87 -18.74 41.27
N GLN A 211 -65.90 -19.90 40.58
CA GLN A 211 -66.75 -21.05 40.96
C GLN A 211 -66.57 -22.27 40.02
N SER A 212 -66.81 -23.43 40.62
CA SER A 212 -66.67 -24.82 40.15
C SER A 212 -67.81 -25.27 39.22
N ARG A 213 -67.48 -26.13 38.23
CA ARG A 213 -68.21 -27.37 37.83
C ARG A 213 -67.62 -27.90 36.50
N HIS A 214 -66.95 -29.04 36.47
CA HIS A 214 -67.46 -30.41 36.25
C HIS A 214 -67.97 -30.72 34.83
N GLN A 215 -67.37 -31.79 34.26
CA GLN A 215 -67.89 -32.72 33.23
C GLN A 215 -67.93 -32.19 31.79
N ASN A 216 -67.83 -32.98 30.73
CA ASN A 216 -67.39 -34.34 30.39
C ASN A 216 -67.69 -34.43 28.87
N GLU A 217 -66.98 -35.28 28.11
CA GLU A 217 -67.44 -35.85 26.81
C GLU A 217 -67.66 -34.87 25.63
N GLN A 218 -67.57 -35.20 24.35
CA GLN A 218 -67.06 -36.32 23.54
C GLN A 218 -67.11 -35.81 22.09
N SER A 219 -66.22 -36.32 21.24
CA SER A 219 -66.46 -36.71 19.84
C SER A 219 -66.83 -35.65 18.78
N GLY A 220 -66.05 -35.63 17.68
CA GLY A 220 -66.46 -35.09 16.39
C GLY A 220 -65.30 -34.99 15.40
N SER A 221 -65.37 -35.76 14.31
CA SER A 221 -64.30 -36.14 13.40
C SER A 221 -63.93 -35.14 12.29
N ASP A 222 -62.83 -35.50 11.61
CA ASP A 222 -62.51 -35.21 10.20
C ASP A 222 -61.72 -33.93 9.85
N ARG A 223 -60.40 -34.08 9.60
CA ARG A 223 -59.82 -34.09 8.22
C ARG A 223 -58.26 -34.08 8.17
N LYS A 224 -57.73 -35.16 7.60
CA LYS A 224 -56.57 -35.31 6.66
C LYS A 224 -55.13 -34.93 7.08
N PRO A 225 -54.11 -35.66 6.55
CA PRO A 225 -52.79 -35.78 7.18
C PRO A 225 -51.80 -34.69 6.77
N ALA A 226 -50.96 -34.28 7.73
CA ALA A 226 -49.83 -33.40 7.52
C ALA A 226 -48.73 -34.11 6.70
N LYS A 227 -48.25 -33.41 5.66
CA LYS A 227 -47.09 -33.81 4.86
C LYS A 227 -45.85 -33.87 5.76
N PHE A 228 -45.18 -35.02 5.76
CA PHE A 228 -43.81 -35.18 6.26
C PHE A 228 -42.88 -34.15 5.61
N GLN A 229 -42.42 -33.15 6.36
CA GLN A 229 -41.23 -32.39 6.02
C GLN A 229 -40.04 -33.03 6.73
N ALA A 230 -39.07 -33.47 5.93
CA ALA A 230 -37.83 -34.08 6.39
C ALA A 230 -37.06 -33.14 7.33
N PRO A 231 -36.38 -33.66 8.38
CA PRO A 231 -35.64 -32.83 9.32
C PRO A 231 -34.42 -32.20 8.62
N SER A 232 -34.32 -30.89 8.74
CA SER A 232 -33.21 -30.07 8.25
C SER A 232 -31.87 -30.62 8.78
N GLN A 233 -30.99 -30.99 7.85
CA GLN A 233 -29.65 -31.48 8.15
C GLN A 233 -28.83 -30.35 8.78
N HIS A 234 -28.72 -30.34 10.10
CA HIS A 234 -27.88 -29.38 10.82
C HIS A 234 -26.42 -29.47 10.37
N TYR A 235 -25.91 -28.35 9.88
CA TYR A 235 -24.54 -28.16 9.43
C TYR A 235 -23.67 -27.73 10.61
N VAL A 236 -22.47 -28.31 10.76
CA VAL A 236 -21.49 -27.97 11.78
C VAL A 236 -20.50 -27.00 11.14
N THR A 237 -20.41 -25.79 11.69
CA THR A 237 -19.40 -24.80 11.32
C THR A 237 -18.22 -24.88 12.29
N ASN A 238 -17.01 -24.71 11.75
CA ASN A 238 -15.75 -24.68 12.48
C ASN A 238 -15.54 -25.88 13.42
N CYS A 239 -15.58 -27.10 12.86
CA CYS A 239 -15.45 -28.32 13.64
C CYS A 239 -14.09 -28.38 14.35
N HIS A 240 -14.10 -28.59 15.67
CA HIS A 240 -12.88 -28.68 16.48
C HIS A 240 -11.91 -29.80 16.04
N TYR A 241 -12.40 -30.87 15.43
CA TYR A 241 -11.55 -32.01 15.03
C TYR A 241 -10.87 -31.83 13.67
N CYS A 242 -11.51 -31.15 12.71
CA CYS A 242 -10.94 -31.01 11.35
C CYS A 242 -10.69 -29.56 10.92
N GLY A 243 -11.15 -28.56 11.67
CA GLY A 243 -11.03 -27.14 11.33
C GLY A 243 -11.93 -26.67 10.17
N TYR A 244 -12.75 -27.55 9.59
CA TYR A 244 -13.62 -27.24 8.45
C TYR A 244 -15.11 -27.36 8.78
N ASN A 245 -15.94 -26.82 7.89
CA ASN A 245 -17.40 -26.92 7.98
C ASN A 245 -17.89 -28.21 7.30
N HIS A 246 -18.78 -28.97 7.95
CA HIS A 246 -19.32 -30.21 7.39
C HIS A 246 -20.69 -30.58 8.00
N LYS A 247 -21.40 -31.56 7.42
CA LYS A 247 -22.66 -32.07 7.98
C LYS A 247 -22.42 -32.78 9.32
N ARG A 248 -23.35 -32.66 10.26
CA ARG A 248 -23.27 -33.37 11.56
C ARG A 248 -22.97 -34.86 11.33
N ASN A 249 -22.02 -35.42 12.08
CA ASN A 249 -21.52 -36.80 12.00
C ASN A 249 -20.74 -37.19 10.72
N LYS A 250 -20.37 -36.22 9.86
CA LYS A 250 -19.48 -36.44 8.70
C LYS A 250 -18.16 -35.71 8.83
N CYS A 251 -17.54 -35.76 10.01
CA CYS A 251 -16.24 -35.11 10.23
C CYS A 251 -15.14 -35.89 9.46
N PRO A 252 -14.41 -35.25 8.53
CA PRO A 252 -13.36 -35.91 7.73
C PRO A 252 -12.19 -36.46 8.56
N ALA A 253 -12.03 -36.00 9.81
CA ALA A 253 -10.94 -36.36 10.70
C ALA A 253 -11.28 -37.47 11.71
N PHE A 254 -12.54 -37.94 11.79
CA PHE A 254 -13.00 -38.83 12.88
C PHE A 254 -12.51 -40.29 12.77
N HIS A 255 -11.90 -40.69 11.65
CA HIS A 255 -11.39 -42.07 11.43
C HIS A 255 -10.03 -42.11 10.71
N LYS A 256 -9.23 -41.05 10.86
CA LYS A 256 -7.85 -41.02 10.34
C LYS A 256 -6.90 -40.88 11.53
N THR A 257 -6.51 -42.03 12.08
CA THR A 257 -5.26 -42.19 12.85
C THR A 257 -4.11 -42.43 11.89
#